data_AF-Q0U187-F1
#
_entry.id   AF-Q0U187-F1
#
_cell.length_a   1.000
_cell.length_b   1.000
_cell.length_c   1.000
_cell.angle_alpha   90.00
_cell.angle_beta   90.00
_cell.angle_gamma   90.00
#
_symmetry.space_group_name_H-M   'P 1'
#
loop_
_entity.id
_entity.type
_entity.pdbx_description
1 polymer ?
#
loop_
_entity_poly.entity_id
_entity_poly.type
_entity_poly.pdbx_seq_one_letter_code
_entity_poly.pdbx_strand_id
1 'polypeptide(L)'
;MIKLLGAVALLGAVHAQNSAPLPEVDLGYEIYRAASFNSTGNFYNFSNIRYAAPPVGNLRFAPPQAPAENRSAVNTGSTYR
;
A
#
# COMPACT_ATOMS: atom_id res chain seq x y z
N MET A 1 -10.75 -55.43 -28.90
CA MET A 1 -11.59 -55.28 -27.69
C MET A 1 -11.08 -54.09 -26.91
N ILE A 2 -11.88 -53.03 -26.83
CA ILE A 2 -11.59 -51.79 -26.08
C ILE A 2 -11.97 -52.02 -24.62
N LYS A 3 -11.07 -51.74 -23.67
CA LYS A 3 -11.43 -51.34 -22.31
C LYS A 3 -10.52 -50.20 -21.86
N LEU A 4 -11.08 -49.00 -21.90
CA LEU A 4 -10.58 -47.79 -21.21
C LEU A 4 -10.50 -48.08 -19.71
N LEU A 5 -9.35 -47.81 -19.09
CA LEU A 5 -9.28 -47.49 -17.67
C LEU A 5 -8.98 -45.99 -17.55
N GLY A 6 -9.97 -45.23 -17.08
CA GLY A 6 -9.90 -43.79 -16.91
C GLY A 6 -9.13 -43.41 -15.65
N ALA A 7 -8.17 -42.49 -15.80
CA ALA A 7 -7.55 -41.79 -14.68
C ALA A 7 -8.36 -40.53 -14.38
N VAL A 8 -8.97 -40.45 -13.20
CA VAL A 8 -9.61 -39.21 -12.70
C VAL A 8 -8.54 -38.40 -12.00
N ALA A 9 -8.00 -37.39 -12.67
CA ALA A 9 -7.18 -36.36 -12.05
C ALA A 9 -8.13 -35.28 -11.49
N LEU A 10 -8.24 -35.19 -10.16
CA LEU A 10 -8.87 -34.05 -9.51
C LEU A 10 -7.91 -32.85 -9.60
N LEU A 11 -8.08 -32.00 -10.62
CA LEU A 11 -7.43 -30.70 -10.64
C LEU A 11 -8.17 -29.76 -9.68
N GLY A 12 -7.63 -29.60 -8.46
CA GLY A 12 -8.06 -28.56 -7.54
C GLY A 12 -7.61 -27.18 -8.07
N ALA A 13 -8.56 -26.32 -8.43
CA ALA A 13 -8.26 -24.93 -8.76
C ALA A 13 -7.87 -24.18 -7.48
N VAL A 14 -6.58 -23.88 -7.34
CA VAL A 14 -6.08 -22.98 -6.30
C VAL A 14 -6.45 -21.56 -6.74
N HIS A 15 -7.50 -21.00 -6.14
CA HIS A 15 -7.87 -19.61 -6.39
C HIS A 15 -6.88 -18.73 -5.61
N ALA A 16 -5.89 -18.16 -6.31
CA ALA A 16 -5.13 -17.06 -5.74
C ALA A 16 -6.09 -15.88 -5.54
N GLN A 17 -6.47 -15.60 -4.28
CA GLN A 17 -7.16 -14.34 -3.97
C GLN A 17 -6.17 -13.20 -4.20
N ASN A 18 -6.16 -12.70 -5.44
CA ASN A 18 -5.45 -11.49 -5.79
C ASN A 18 -6.28 -10.31 -5.25
N SER A 19 -6.13 -10.02 -3.96
CA SER A 19 -6.66 -8.78 -3.40
C SER A 19 -6.02 -7.63 -4.17
N ALA A 20 -6.82 -6.91 -4.96
CA ALA A 20 -6.32 -5.74 -5.68
C ALA A 20 -5.64 -4.78 -4.69
N PRO A 21 -4.50 -4.17 -5.06
CA PRO A 21 -3.86 -3.20 -4.19
C PRO A 21 -4.81 -2.03 -3.92
N LEU A 22 -4.74 -1.50 -2.69
CA LEU A 22 -5.45 -0.27 -2.31
C LEU A 22 -5.00 0.91 -3.20
N PRO A 23 -5.83 1.94 -3.37
CA PRO A 23 -5.52 3.06 -4.26
C PRO A 23 -4.23 3.79 -3.85
N GLU A 24 -3.50 4.23 -4.85
CA GLU A 24 -2.25 5.01 -4.72
C GLU A 24 -2.46 6.46 -5.19
N VAL A 25 -1.74 7.38 -4.56
CA VAL A 25 -1.77 8.82 -4.82
C VAL A 25 -0.34 9.32 -4.93
N ASP A 26 -0.07 10.10 -5.97
CA ASP A 26 1.18 10.82 -6.13
C ASP A 26 1.10 12.17 -5.40
N LEU A 27 1.95 12.36 -4.39
CA LEU A 27 1.99 13.58 -3.56
C LEU A 27 3.01 14.61 -4.08
N GLY A 28 3.66 14.35 -5.21
CA GLY A 28 4.74 15.18 -5.76
C GLY A 28 6.11 14.84 -5.20
N TYR A 29 6.22 14.52 -3.90
CA TYR A 29 7.49 14.14 -3.26
C TYR A 29 7.57 12.65 -2.88
N GLU A 30 6.46 11.91 -2.84
CA GLU A 30 6.42 10.46 -2.63
C GLU A 30 5.16 9.84 -3.27
N ILE A 31 5.18 8.52 -3.49
CA ILE A 31 3.99 7.74 -3.89
C ILE A 31 3.39 7.09 -2.65
N TYR A 32 2.10 7.32 -2.41
CA TYR A 32 1.40 6.89 -1.19
C TYR A 32 0.23 5.98 -1.49
N ARG A 33 0.14 4.84 -0.80
CA ARG A 33 -1.00 3.92 -0.86
C ARG A 33 -1.85 4.01 0.39
N ALA A 34 -3.17 3.91 0.25
CA ALA A 34 -4.06 3.88 1.41
C ALA A 34 -3.66 2.75 2.39
N ALA A 35 -3.74 3.04 3.68
CA ALA A 35 -3.43 2.10 4.75
C ALA A 35 -4.58 1.11 4.98
N SER A 36 -5.82 1.56 4.79
CA SER A 36 -7.00 0.72 4.92
C SER A 36 -8.20 1.28 4.15
N PHE A 37 -9.20 0.42 3.92
CA PHE A 37 -10.52 0.79 3.45
C PHE A 37 -11.54 0.58 4.59
N ASN A 38 -12.35 1.59 4.87
CA ASN A 38 -13.45 1.51 5.81
C ASN A 38 -14.75 1.26 5.04
N SER A 39 -15.33 0.06 5.17
CA SER A 39 -16.55 -0.32 4.45
C SER A 39 -17.81 0.33 5.02
N THR A 40 -17.86 0.61 6.32
CA THR A 40 -19.02 1.26 6.95
C THR A 40 -19.18 2.72 6.50
N GLY A 41 -18.06 3.45 6.44
CA GLY A 41 -18.01 4.85 6.00
C GLY A 41 -17.75 5.02 4.51
N ASN A 42 -17.45 3.94 3.79
CA ASN A 42 -17.10 3.93 2.37
C ASN A 42 -15.98 4.92 2.00
N PHE A 43 -14.85 4.85 2.70
CA PHE A 43 -13.70 5.71 2.42
C PHE A 43 -12.37 4.98 2.63
N TYR A 44 -11.32 5.49 1.98
CA TYR A 44 -9.94 5.04 2.16
C TYR A 44 -9.22 5.90 3.19
N ASN A 45 -8.48 5.27 4.09
CA ASN A 45 -7.67 5.96 5.08
C ASN A 45 -6.21 6.08 4.59
N PHE A 46 -5.73 7.32 4.52
CA PHE A 46 -4.33 7.66 4.30
C PHE A 46 -3.77 8.29 5.58
N SER A 47 -3.17 7.46 6.44
CA SER A 47 -2.60 7.90 7.72
C SER A 47 -1.10 8.14 7.57
N ASN A 48 -0.53 9.04 8.39
CA ASN A 48 0.92 9.25 8.50
C ASN A 48 1.59 9.81 7.22
N ILE A 49 0.88 10.68 6.48
CA ILE A 49 1.46 11.47 5.39
C ILE A 49 2.24 12.66 5.99
N ARG A 50 3.47 12.88 5.53
CA ARG A 50 4.28 14.00 6.01
C ARG A 50 3.90 15.28 5.30
N TYR A 51 3.67 16.36 6.05
CA TYR A 51 3.45 17.68 5.44
C TYR A 51 4.70 18.58 5.52
N ALA A 52 5.71 18.18 6.31
CA ALA A 52 6.96 18.90 6.49
C ALA A 52 8.13 17.97 6.86
N ALA A 53 9.35 18.48 6.80
CA ALA A 53 10.53 17.85 7.40
C ALA A 53 10.42 17.79 8.94
N PRO A 54 11.00 16.78 9.62
CA PRO A 54 10.97 16.68 11.08
C PRO A 54 11.57 17.92 11.78
N PRO A 55 10.83 18.61 12.69
CA PRO A 55 11.27 19.87 13.30
C PRO A 55 12.23 19.63 14.49
N VAL A 56 13.31 18.90 14.25
CA VAL A 56 14.31 18.49 15.25
C VAL A 56 15.69 19.08 14.95
N GLY A 57 16.61 19.02 15.92
CA GLY A 57 17.96 19.57 15.77
C GLY A 57 17.93 21.06 15.41
N ASN A 58 18.64 21.42 14.33
CA ASN A 58 18.70 22.79 13.81
C ASN A 58 17.36 23.31 13.27
N LEU A 59 16.37 22.45 13.04
CA LEU A 59 15.02 22.84 12.62
C LEU A 59 14.10 23.15 13.81
N ARG A 60 14.56 22.94 15.05
CA ARG A 60 13.79 23.32 16.24
C ARG A 60 13.66 24.84 16.26
N PHE A 61 12.43 25.33 16.42
CA PHE A 61 12.07 26.75 16.41
C PHE A 61 12.31 27.47 15.06
N ALA A 62 12.60 26.74 13.99
CA ALA A 62 12.65 27.27 12.63
C ALA A 62 11.26 27.14 11.95
N PRO A 63 11.00 27.92 10.88
CA PRO A 63 9.84 27.69 10.02
C PRO A 63 9.83 26.26 9.44
N PRO A 64 8.64 25.67 9.18
CA PRO A 64 8.54 24.36 8.54
C PRO A 64 9.25 24.33 7.19
N GLN A 65 9.93 23.21 6.91
CA GLN A 65 10.54 22.93 5.61
C GLN A 65 9.77 21.83 4.88
N ALA A 66 9.83 21.81 3.55
CA ALA A 66 9.17 20.79 2.75
C ALA A 66 9.66 19.37 3.12
N PRO A 67 8.83 18.32 2.97
CA PRO A 67 9.26 16.95 3.15
C PRO A 67 10.42 16.58 2.21
N ALA A 68 11.26 15.64 2.64
CA ALA A 68 12.28 15.06 1.76
C ALA A 68 11.60 14.23 0.66
N GLU A 69 12.14 14.31 -0.56
CA GLU A 69 11.66 13.53 -1.69
C GLU A 69 12.11 12.07 -1.58
N ASN A 70 11.15 11.14 -1.70
CA ASN A 70 11.43 9.72 -1.84
C ASN A 70 10.36 9.05 -2.71
N ARG A 71 10.68 8.89 -3.99
CA ARG A 71 9.80 8.27 -5.00
C ARG A 71 10.25 6.88 -5.43
N SER A 72 11.23 6.30 -4.73
CA SER A 72 11.81 4.99 -5.06
C SER A 72 10.95 3.80 -4.64
N ALA A 73 10.00 4.01 -3.72
CA ALA A 73 9.12 2.98 -3.20
C ALA A 73 7.76 3.57 -2.81
N VAL A 74 6.73 2.72 -2.77
CA VAL A 74 5.39 3.13 -2.31
C VAL A 74 5.34 3.14 -0.78
N ASN A 75 4.98 4.29 -0.22
CA ASN A 75 4.72 4.45 1.21
C ASN A 75 3.30 3.99 1.55
N THR A 76 3.13 3.29 2.67
CA THR A 76 1.83 2.76 3.14
C THR A 76 1.40 3.34 4.48
N GLY A 77 2.18 4.24 5.06
CA GLY A 77 1.91 4.82 6.38
C GLY A 77 2.05 3.87 7.57
N SER A 78 2.41 2.60 7.33
CA SER A 78 2.56 1.56 8.35
C SER A 78 3.81 1.73 9.21
N THR A 79 4.83 2.44 8.72
CA THR A 79 6.06 2.69 9.48
C THR A 79 5.98 4.02 10.22
N TYR A 80 6.12 3.99 11.55
CA TYR A 80 6.48 5.18 12.32
C TYR A 80 7.88 5.62 11.89
N ARG A 81 8.02 6.83 11.37
CA ARG A 81 9.29 7.37 10.86
C ARG A 81 9.46 8.82 11.28
#